data_AF-A0A365KWY9-F1
#
_entry.id   AF-A0A365KWY9-F1
#
_cell.length_a   1.000
_cell.length_b   1.000
_cell.length_c   1.000
_cell.angle_alpha   90.00
_cell.angle_beta   90.00
_cell.angle_gamma   90.00
#
_symmetry.space_group_name_H-M   'P 1'
#
loop_
_entity.id
_entity.type
_entity.pdbx_description
1 polymer ?
#
loop_
_entity_poly.entity_id
_entity_poly.type
_entity_poly.pdbx_seq_one_letter_code
_entity_poly.pdbx_strand_id
1 'polypeptide(L)' 'MKRLFWGVTTGISAALIVIALMDFLMQRSGEFTIYILIAGLIMTAISAWGMMKYTGVGFFSNKK' A
#
# COMPACT_ATOMS: atom_id res chain seq x y z
N MET A 1 -1.69 18.88 -5.25
CA MET A 1 -1.77 17.74 -6.20
C MET A 1 -0.89 16.55 -5.79
N LYS A 2 0.40 16.73 -5.48
CA LYS A 2 1.31 15.61 -5.13
C LYS A 2 0.84 14.78 -3.91
N ARG A 3 0.30 15.40 -2.85
CA ARG A 3 -0.22 14.69 -1.66
C ARG A 3 -1.39 13.73 -1.97
N LEU A 4 -2.36 14.19 -2.76
CA LEU A 4 -3.54 13.40 -3.15
C LEU A 4 -3.15 12.20 -4.02
N PHE A 5 -2.23 12.40 -4.95
CA PHE A 5 -1.69 11.32 -5.79
C PHE A 5 -1.10 10.19 -4.93
N TRP A 6 -0.18 10.53 -4.01
CA TRP A 6 0.45 9.55 -3.13
C TRP A 6 -0.52 8.91 -2.12
N GLY A 7 -1.53 9.66 -1.64
CA GLY A 7 -2.57 9.12 -0.77
C GLY A 7 -3.44 8.08 -1.47
N VAL A 8 -3.89 8.39 -2.70
CA VAL A 8 -4.71 7.48 -3.51
C VAL A 8 -3.94 6.23 -3.89
N THR A 9 -2.68 6.35 -4.33
CA THR A 9 -1.85 5.18 -4.66
C THR A 9 -1.59 4.30 -3.44
N THR A 10 -1.38 4.89 -2.26
CA THR A 10 -1.20 4.10 -1.03
C THR A 10 -2.47 3.35 -0.66
N GLY A 11 -3.62 4.01 -0.76
CA GLY A 11 -4.93 3.40 -0.48
C GLY A 11 -5.26 2.24 -1.41
N ILE A 12 -5.06 2.42 -2.72
CA ILE A 12 -5.30 1.35 -3.72
C ILE A 12 -4.35 0.17 -3.47
N SER A 13 -3.08 0.44 -3.19
CA SER A 13 -2.08 -0.61 -2.95
C SER A 13 -2.41 -1.41 -1.68
N ALA A 14 -2.83 -0.74 -0.60
CA ALA A 14 -3.25 -1.40 0.63
C ALA A 14 -4.51 -2.26 0.43
N ALA A 15 -5.50 -1.78 -0.34
CA ALA A 15 -6.70 -2.55 -0.64
C ALA A 15 -6.38 -3.83 -1.42
N LEU A 16 -5.47 -3.74 -2.41
CA LEU A 16 -5.02 -4.90 -3.18
C LEU A 16 -4.30 -5.94 -2.30
N ILE A 17 -3.48 -5.51 -1.34
CA ILE A 17 -2.84 -6.41 -0.38
C ILE A 17 -3.90 -7.13 0.45
N VAL A 18 -4.91 -6.43 0.98
CA VAL A 18 -5.94 -7.03 1.83
C VAL A 18 -6.74 -8.08 1.07
N ILE A 19 -7.11 -7.79 -0.19
CA ILE A 19 -7.84 -8.75 -1.04
C ILE A 19 -6.97 -9.99 -1.33
N ALA A 20 -5.71 -9.78 -1.71
CA ALA A 20 -4.79 -10.89 -1.98
C ALA A 20 -4.47 -11.71 -0.73
N LEU A 21 -4.40 -11.08 0.45
CA LEU A 21 -4.24 -11.75 1.74
C LEU A 21 -5.48 -12.58 2.11
N MET A 22 -6.68 -12.06 1.88
CA MET A 22 -7.93 -12.79 2.09
C MET A 22 -8.00 -14.02 1.18
N ASP A 23 -7.67 -13.88 -0.11
CA ASP A 23 -7.60 -15.02 -1.04
C ASP A 23 -6.53 -16.05 -0.63
N PHE A 24 -5.41 -15.58 -0.07
CA PHE A 24 -4.35 -16.44 0.46
C PHE A 24 -4.82 -17.26 1.68
N LEU A 25 -5.47 -16.58 2.63
CA LEU A 25 -5.99 -17.21 3.85
C LEU A 25 -7.14 -18.17 3.57
N MET A 26 -7.94 -17.91 2.53
CA MET A 26 -9.02 -18.80 2.10
C MET A 26 -8.52 -20.04 1.34
N GLN A 27 -7.18 -20.27 1.26
CA GLN A 27 -6.55 -21.38 0.52
C GLN A 27 -6.99 -21.48 -0.95
N ARG A 28 -7.51 -20.38 -1.51
CA ARG A 28 -7.93 -20.30 -2.92
C ARG A 28 -6.77 -19.99 -3.84
N SER A 29 -5.59 -19.80 -3.27
CA SER A 29 -4.45 -19.14 -3.88
C SER A 29 -3.34 -20.11 -4.26
N GLY A 30 -3.02 -20.17 -5.56
CA GLY A 30 -1.76 -20.71 -6.05
C GLY A 30 -0.60 -19.71 -5.93
N GLU A 31 0.57 -20.06 -6.47
CA GLU A 31 1.79 -19.24 -6.51
C GLU A 31 1.54 -17.81 -7.02
N PHE A 32 0.60 -17.64 -7.94
CA PHE A 32 0.21 -16.36 -8.51
C PHE A 32 -0.25 -15.31 -7.48
N THR A 33 -1.02 -15.71 -6.47
CA THR A 33 -1.52 -14.80 -5.43
C THR A 33 -0.39 -14.30 -4.54
N ILE A 34 0.64 -15.12 -4.31
CA ILE A 34 1.83 -14.73 -3.55
C ILE A 34 2.59 -13.63 -4.30
N TYR A 35 2.74 -13.75 -5.62
CA TYR A 35 3.38 -12.69 -6.42
C TYR A 35 2.60 -11.37 -6.38
N ILE A 36 1.26 -11.42 -6.40
CA ILE A 36 0.41 -10.23 -6.26
C ILE A 36 0.58 -9.60 -4.88
N LEU A 37 0.65 -10.40 -3.81
CA LEU A 37 0.90 -9.96 -2.45
C LEU A 37 2.24 -9.21 -2.33
N ILE A 38 3.31 -9.79 -2.88
CA ILE A 38 4.65 -9.19 -2.88
C ILE A 38 4.67 -7.89 -3.68
N ALA A 39 4.08 -7.87 -4.88
CA ALA A 39 3.99 -6.68 -5.71
C ALA A 39 3.19 -5.55 -5.03
N GLY A 40 2.07 -5.90 -4.39
CA GLY A 40 1.25 -4.98 -3.60
C GLY A 40 2.02 -4.38 -2.42
N LEU A 41 2.80 -5.20 -1.69
CA LEU A 41 3.66 -4.76 -0.60
C LEU A 41 4.73 -3.77 -1.07
N ILE A 42 5.40 -4.06 -2.19
CA ILE A 42 6.43 -3.18 -2.77
C ILE A 42 5.80 -1.84 -3.19
N MET A 43 4.66 -1.86 -3.88
CA MET A 43 3.97 -0.62 -4.26
C MET A 43 3.53 0.19 -3.05
N THR A 44 3.04 -0.46 -2.00
CA THR A 44 2.65 0.20 -0.75
C THR A 44 3.84 0.84 -0.06
N ALA A 45 5.00 0.16 0.00
CA ALA A 45 6.21 0.71 0.60
C ALA A 45 6.74 1.94 -0.17
N ILE A 46 6.78 1.87 -1.50
CA ILE A 46 7.19 2.98 -2.36
C ILE A 46 6.22 4.17 -2.20
N SER A 47 4.92 3.89 -2.16
CA SER A 47 3.89 4.90 -2.02
C SER A 47 3.92 5.57 -0.64
N ALA A 48 4.14 4.79 0.43
CA ALA A 48 4.32 5.30 1.78
C ALA A 48 5.57 6.18 1.91
N TRP A 49 6.68 5.77 1.29
CA TRP A 49 7.91 6.59 1.22
C TRP A 49 7.68 7.88 0.43
N GLY A 50 6.97 7.79 -0.70
CA GLY A 50 6.53 8.93 -1.50
C GLY A 50 5.66 9.90 -0.69
N MET A 51 4.69 9.40 0.07
CA MET A 51 3.94 10.24 1.01
C MET A 51 4.89 10.91 2.00
N MET A 52 5.70 10.17 2.74
CA MET A 52 6.58 10.74 3.77
C MET A 52 7.50 11.85 3.21
N LYS A 53 8.02 11.67 1.99
CA LYS A 53 8.89 12.62 1.30
C LYS A 53 8.16 13.84 0.73
N TYR A 54 7.00 13.65 0.08
CA TYR A 54 6.32 14.70 -0.67
C TYR A 54 5.15 15.35 0.07
N THR A 55 4.60 14.68 1.08
CA THR A 55 3.60 15.28 1.98
C THR A 55 4.27 15.94 3.18
N GLY A 56 5.55 15.69 3.45
CA GLY A 56 6.26 16.22 4.61
C GLY A 56 5.85 15.54 5.92
N VAL A 57 6.74 15.57 6.91
CA VAL A 57 6.62 14.93 8.23
C VAL A 57 5.29 15.28 8.95
N GLY A 58 4.62 16.37 8.56
CA GLY A 58 3.32 16.81 9.10
C GLY A 58 2.10 15.91 8.81
N PHE A 59 2.22 14.82 8.04
CA PHE A 59 1.13 13.82 7.91
C PHE A 59 1.19 12.72 8.97
N PHE A 60 2.40 12.38 9.45
CA PHE A 60 2.62 11.41 10.55
C PHE A 60 2.96 12.09 11.88
N SER A 61 3.35 13.37 11.84
CA SER A 61 3.54 14.20 13.02
C SER A 61 2.18 14.68 13.48
N ASN A 62 1.50 13.83 14.24
CA ASN A 62 0.50 14.26 15.20
C ASN A 62 1.19 15.09 16.29
N LYS A 63 1.64 16.30 15.94
CA LYS A 63 2.05 17.32 16.90
C LYS A 63 0.81 18.15 17.23
N LYS A 64 -0.01 17.61 18.13
CA LYS A 64 -0.74 18.40 19.10
C LYS A 64 -0.30 17.95 20.48
#